data_AF-A0A3D3PAY7-F1
#
_entry.id   AF-A0A3D3PAY7-F1
#
_cell.length_a   1.000
_cell.length_b   1.000
_cell.length_c   1.000
_cell.angle_alpha   90.00
_cell.angle_beta   90.00
_cell.angle_gamma   90.00
#
_symmetry.space_group_name_H-M   'P 1'
#
loop_
_entity.id
_entity.type
_entity.pdbx_description
1 polymer ?
#
loop_
_entity_poly.entity_id
_entity_poly.type
_entity_poly.pdbx_seq_one_letter_code
_entity_poly.pdbx_strand_id
1 'polypeptide(L)' 'HKHITVNGEVVNIPSYSLNAGDVVAVRERSKTLEAITDSVAGRKINKYNWLEWDANNLTGKFLNYPTRDEIPENIKENL' A
#
# COMPACT_ATOMS: atom_id res chain seq x y z
N HIS A 1 -4.63 -0.35 -15.60
CA HIS A 1 -5.86 -0.48 -14.78
C HIS A 1 -5.85 0.59 -13.67
N LYS A 2 -6.63 1.67 -13.82
CA LYS A 2 -6.58 2.89 -12.97
C LYS A 2 -7.38 2.74 -11.66
N HIS A 3 -7.00 1.77 -10.83
CA HIS A 3 -7.74 1.39 -9.61
C HIS A 3 -7.19 2.02 -8.33
N ILE A 4 -5.99 2.60 -8.38
CA ILE A 4 -5.31 3.16 -7.21
C ILE A 4 -5.28 4.68 -7.30
N THR A 5 -5.39 5.32 -6.15
CA THR A 5 -5.20 6.75 -5.96
C THR A 5 -4.12 6.99 -4.91
N VAL A 6 -3.33 8.05 -5.08
CA VAL A 6 -2.37 8.53 -4.09
C VAL A 6 -2.75 9.97 -3.79
N ASN A 7 -2.99 10.29 -2.52
CA ASN A 7 -3.45 11.61 -2.07
C ASN A 7 -4.70 12.12 -2.82
N GLY A 8 -5.58 11.21 -3.24
CA GLY A 8 -6.81 11.52 -3.98
C GLY A 8 -6.64 11.60 -5.50
N GLU A 9 -5.42 11.64 -6.03
CA GLU A 9 -5.15 11.63 -7.47
C GLU A 9 -4.98 10.20 -8.00
N VAL A 10 -5.52 9.92 -9.18
CA VAL A 10 -5.42 8.59 -9.79
C VAL A 10 -4.01 8.38 -10.32
N VAL A 11 -3.28 7.45 -9.70
CA VAL A 11 -1.94 7.05 -10.13
C VAL A 11 -2.00 5.70 -10.83
N ASN A 12 -1.41 5.63 -12.02
CA ASN A 12 -1.37 4.42 -12.85
C ASN A 12 0.05 3.99 -13.24
N ILE A 13 1.05 4.54 -12.56
CA ILE A 13 2.47 4.25 -12.77
C ILE A 13 2.93 3.32 -11.65
N PRO A 14 3.30 2.06 -11.94
CA PRO A 14 3.71 1.12 -10.90
C PRO A 14 5.07 1.47 -10.27
N SER A 15 5.91 2.23 -10.99
CA SER A 15 7.19 2.75 -10.50
C SER A 15 7.07 4.08 -9.76
N TYR A 16 5.86 4.47 -9.34
CA TYR A 16 5.65 5.71 -8.60
C TYR A 16 6.28 5.60 -7.20
N SER A 17 7.21 6.50 -6.90
CA SER A 17 7.84 6.58 -5.58
C SER A 17 6.94 7.33 -4.61
N LEU A 18 6.52 6.66 -3.53
CA LEU A 18 5.78 7.27 -2.44
C LEU A 18 6.72 8.08 -1.54
N ASN A 19 6.20 9.14 -0.95
CA ASN A 19 6.83 9.94 0.09
C ASN A 19 6.21 9.65 1.45
N ALA A 20 7.00 9.82 2.51
CA ALA A 20 6.52 9.71 3.88
C ALA A 20 5.30 10.62 4.12
N GLY A 21 4.20 10.04 4.58
CA GLY A 21 2.92 10.70 4.77
C GLY A 21 1.88 10.45 3.67
N ASP A 22 2.27 9.89 2.52
CA ASP A 22 1.35 9.67 1.39
C ASP A 22 0.25 8.67 1.74
N VAL A 23 -0.97 8.98 1.29
CA VAL A 23 -2.15 8.14 1.49
C VAL A 23 -2.51 7.46 0.18
N VAL A 24 -2.41 6.14 0.16
CA VAL A 24 -2.77 5.29 -0.97
C VAL A 24 -4.16 4.71 -0.74
N ALA A 25 -5.07 4.91 -1.68
CA ALA A 25 -6.46 4.44 -1.55
C ALA A 25 -6.93 3.72 -2.82
N VAL A 26 -7.83 2.76 -2.64
CA VAL A 26 -8.57 2.18 -3.77
C VAL A 26 -9.59 3.20 -4.27
N ARG A 27 -9.58 3.45 -5.58
CA ARG A 27 -10.54 4.36 -6.23
C ARG A 27 -11.97 3.89 -5.97
N GLU A 28 -12.87 4.80 -5.63
CA GLU A 28 -14.29 4.50 -5.30
C GLU A 28 -14.97 3.52 -6.25
N ARG A 29 -14.88 3.74 -7.57
CA ARG A 29 -15.48 2.86 -8.59
C ARG A 29 -14.92 1.43 -8.60
N SER A 30 -13.77 1.22 -7.96
CA SER A 30 -13.05 -0.04 -7.90
C SER A 30 -13.21 -0.74 -6.55
N LYS A 31 -13.70 -0.04 -5.51
CA LYS A 31 -13.93 -0.61 -4.17
C LYS A 31 -14.94 -1.76 -4.18
N THR A 32 -15.86 -1.78 -5.14
CA THR A 32 -16.88 -2.83 -5.27
C THR A 32 -16.41 -4.06 -6.05
N LEU A 33 -15.15 -4.10 -6.50
CA LEU A 33 -14.61 -5.25 -7.21
C LEU A 33 -14.31 -6.37 -6.21
N GLU A 34 -14.97 -7.52 -6.36
CA GLU A 34 -14.75 -8.72 -5.53
C GLU A 34 -13.26 -9.08 -5.44
N ALA A 35 -12.53 -9.02 -6.56
CA ALA A 35 -11.11 -9.30 -6.60
C ALA A 35 -10.29 -8.47 -5.58
N ILE A 36 -10.69 -7.22 -5.32
CA ILE A 36 -10.02 -6.36 -4.32
C ILE A 36 -10.47 -6.76 -2.92
N THR A 37 -11.78 -6.88 -2.70
CA THR A 37 -12.36 -7.23 -1.39
C THR A 37 -11.81 -8.56 -0.88
N ASP A 38 -11.80 -9.60 -1.73
CA ASP A 38 -11.29 -10.93 -1.39
C ASP A 38 -9.79 -10.94 -1.13
N SER A 39 -9.02 -10.10 -1.86
CA SER A 39 -7.57 -10.00 -1.67
C SER A 39 -7.17 -9.37 -0.34
N VAL A 40 -8.04 -8.54 0.23
CA VAL A 40 -7.82 -7.84 1.51
C VAL A 40 -8.46 -8.62 2.66
N ALA A 41 -9.56 -9.33 2.41
CA ALA A 41 -10.27 -10.11 3.40
C ALA A 41 -9.36 -11.12 4.11
N GLY A 42 -9.36 -11.11 5.45
CA GLY A 42 -8.62 -12.07 6.27
C GLY A 42 -7.10 -11.86 6.35
N ARG A 43 -6.51 -10.85 5.69
CA ARG A 43 -5.08 -10.54 5.82
C ARG A 43 -4.80 -9.57 6.98
N LYS A 44 -3.79 -9.91 7.80
CA LYS A 44 -3.15 -8.96 8.72
C LYS A 44 -2.14 -8.10 7.93
N ILE A 45 -2.61 -6.98 7.40
CA ILE A 45 -1.80 -6.08 6.55
C ILE A 45 -0.92 -5.13 7.40
N ASN A 46 -1.24 -4.92 8.69
CA ASN A 46 -0.46 -4.13 9.65
C ASN A 46 0.78 -4.89 10.19
N LYS A 47 1.51 -5.60 9.33
CA LYS A 47 2.72 -6.34 9.73
C LYS A 47 3.96 -5.44 9.83
N TYR A 48 3.89 -4.22 9.27
CA TYR A 48 5.03 -3.33 9.09
C TYR A 48 4.82 -2.01 9.80
N ASN A 49 5.80 -1.54 10.57
CA ASN A 49 5.70 -0.29 11.32
C ASN A 49 5.66 0.97 10.44
N TRP A 50 6.08 0.83 9.18
CA TRP A 50 6.17 1.92 8.20
C TRP A 50 4.94 2.00 7.28
N LEU A 51 3.96 1.11 7.47
CA LEU A 51 2.69 1.09 6.75
C LEU A 51 1.53 1.02 7.73
N GLU A 52 0.57 1.91 7.55
CA GLU A 52 -0.73 1.82 8.21
C GLU A 52 -1.77 1.35 7.19
N TRP A 53 -2.63 0.43 7.60
CA TRP A 53 -3.73 -0.07 6.78
C TRP A 53 -5.06 0.04 7.50
N ASP A 54 -6.02 0.69 6.83
CA ASP A 54 -7.43 0.73 7.20
C ASP A 54 -8.26 -0.06 6.19
N ALA A 55 -8.69 -1.25 6.62
CA ALA A 55 -9.49 -2.16 5.83
C ALA A 55 -10.92 -1.62 5.57
N ASN A 56 -11.46 -0.77 6.44
CA ASN A 56 -12.82 -0.26 6.29
C ASN A 56 -12.91 0.72 5.11
N ASN A 57 -11.91 1.58 4.99
CA ASN A 57 -11.85 2.58 3.93
C ASN A 57 -11.10 2.10 2.68
N LEU A 58 -10.46 0.93 2.74
CA LEU A 58 -9.53 0.41 1.73
C LEU A 58 -8.42 1.45 1.44
N THR A 59 -7.88 2.02 2.51
CA THR A 59 -6.85 3.06 2.51
C THR A 59 -5.64 2.58 3.29
N GLY A 60 -4.46 2.81 2.74
CA GLY A 60 -3.20 2.66 3.43
C GLY A 60 -2.45 3.98 3.48
N LYS A 61 -1.63 4.16 4.51
CA LYS A 61 -0.75 5.32 4.64
C LYS A 61 0.69 4.85 4.72
N PHE A 62 1.53 5.45 3.90
CA PHE A 62 2.97 5.28 3.97
C PHE A 62 3.50 6.21 5.05
N LEU A 63 3.93 5.66 6.19
CA LEU A 63 4.30 6.49 7.34
C LEU A 63 5.70 7.07 7.16
N ASN A 64 6.65 6.22 6.79
CA ASN A 64 8.05 6.58 6.64
C ASN A 64 8.78 5.53 5.81
N TYR A 65 9.99 5.84 5.36
CA TYR A 65 10.87 4.83 4.79
C TYR A 65 11.32 3.86 5.90
N PRO A 66 11.22 2.53 5.68
CA PRO A 66 11.73 1.55 6.63
C PRO A 66 13.24 1.65 6.78
N THR A 67 13.71 1.35 7.98
CA THR A 67 15.13 1.05 8.22
C THR A 67 15.46 -0.36 7.73
N ARG A 68 16.76 -0.67 7.54
CA ARG A 68 17.21 -1.97 7.00
C ARG A 68 16.66 -3.15 7.79
N ASP A 69 16.64 -3.04 9.12
CA ASP A 69 16.18 -4.07 10.05
C ASP A 69 14.66 -4.34 9.97
N GLU A 70 13.89 -3.40 9.43
CA GLU A 70 12.43 -3.50 9.31
C GLU A 70 11.96 -4.12 7.99
N ILE A 71 12.89 -4.35 7.06
CA ILE A 71 12.63 -5.02 5.79
C ILE A 71 12.90 -6.52 5.98
N PRO A 72 11.88 -7.40 5.97
CA PRO A 72 12.05 -8.84 6.19
C PRO A 72 12.68 -9.56 4.98
N GLU A 73 13.16 -8.82 3.98
CA GLU A 73 13.80 -9.41 2.81
C GLU A 73 15.23 -9.81 3.12
N ASN A 74 15.54 -11.09 2.90
CA ASN A 74 16.90 -11.62 2.92
C ASN A 74 17.65 -11.22 1.64
N ILE A 75 17.84 -9.92 1.38
CA ILE A 75 18.65 -9.46 0.25
C ILE A 75 20.12 -9.42 0.68
N LYS A 76 20.92 -10.35 0.17
CA LYS A 76 22.38 -10.27 0.15
C LYS A 76 22.79 -9.24 -0.89
N GLU A 77 23.07 -8.03 -0.44
CA GLU A 77 23.47 -6.89 -1.29
C GLU A 77 24.98 -6.87 -1.59
N ASN A 78 25.70 -7.92 -1.21
CA ASN A 78 27.13 -8.07 -1.45
C ASN A 78 27.33 -9.09 -2.58
N LEU A 79 27.68 -8.58 -3.76
CA LEU A 79 28.18 -9.33 -4.92
C LEU A 79 29.65 -8.96 -5.11
#